data_AF-A0A2V8N3G0-F1
#
_entry.id   AF-A0A2V8N3G0-F1
#
_cell.length_a   1.000
_cell.length_b   1.000
_cell.length_c   1.000
_cell.angle_alpha   90.00
_cell.angle_beta   90.00
_cell.angle_gamma   90.00
#
_symmetry.space_group_name_H-M   'P 1'
#
loop_
_entity.id
_entity.type
_entity.pdbx_description
1 polymer ?
#
loop_
_entity_poly.entity_id
_entity_poly.type
_entity_poly.pdbx_seq_one_letter_code
_entity_poly.pdbx_strand_id
1 'polypeptide(L)'
;LEFQDLALAYEYYPQAKKQPNPDPSQGWREVGSINPMMACDPLPNGTCRKNPDGSTPLIPRPRLISTSNDPPTGTQSVNYLSEPLPWRVGVLGDLSYAYDNNAAQAVGDVDSNGNADPMTPLLRAYQNDKVQIRVLVGAHVFAHQFNLEGPTWFAEPAWKNSGYRSTQAMGLSEHFELLFKVPSSSAPNTPRKCPDKMSPANCVDYLYSPSLDQTGVAHGLWGIFRSYDPTKLANKLAVLPSNPVSPNTNVTYSTCPAILTAPAVKRTFNITAVTAEKALAARSPMPGSSPVKGQLVLNDRGNDETPIDPTDQLSVISANPAPSPAPKMLTTGIMYVRSEDLNANGLLKDGVPIEPLILRANAGDCIDINLTNQIDPSSDLFKQNFKWAPPFDKAVAGTTAPAQTHASANVGLHPQLLAYDA
;
A
#
# COMPACT_ATOMS: atom_id res chain seq x y z
N LEU A 1 8.79 14.38 -8.24
CA LEU A 1 7.69 13.45 -8.51
C LEU A 1 6.46 14.29 -8.76
N GLU A 2 5.82 14.08 -9.91
CA GLU A 2 4.53 14.65 -10.29
C GLU A 2 3.49 13.52 -10.20
N PHE A 3 2.30 13.83 -9.68
CA PHE A 3 1.23 12.84 -9.53
C PHE A 3 -0.04 13.31 -10.22
N GLN A 4 -0.74 12.36 -10.84
CA GLN A 4 -1.90 12.65 -11.68
C GLN A 4 -3.07 11.71 -11.39
N ASP A 5 -4.27 12.30 -11.31
CA ASP A 5 -5.52 11.57 -11.11
C ASP A 5 -6.17 11.14 -12.40
N LEU A 6 -6.71 9.90 -12.39
CA LEU A 6 -7.73 9.43 -13.33
C LEU A 6 -7.34 9.59 -14.81
N ALA A 7 -6.04 9.57 -15.08
CA ALA A 7 -5.47 10.09 -16.30
C ALA A 7 -4.96 9.01 -17.24
N LEU A 8 -4.79 7.75 -16.81
CA LEU A 8 -4.12 6.77 -17.67
C LEU A 8 -5.04 5.60 -18.07
N ALA A 9 -5.15 5.43 -19.38
CA ALA A 9 -5.46 4.18 -20.06
C ALA A 9 -4.21 3.71 -20.81
N TYR A 10 -3.71 2.50 -20.55
CA TYR A 10 -2.74 1.90 -21.45
C TYR A 10 -3.49 1.25 -22.62
N GLU A 11 -2.97 1.40 -23.84
CA GLU A 11 -3.63 0.91 -25.05
C GLU A 11 -3.29 -0.56 -25.34
N TYR A 12 -4.29 -1.44 -25.29
CA TYR A 12 -4.76 -2.28 -26.41
C TYR A 12 -5.75 -3.35 -25.91
N TYR A 13 -7.04 -3.09 -26.13
CA TYR A 13 -8.08 -4.11 -26.18
C TYR A 13 -8.64 -4.09 -27.61
N PRO A 14 -8.90 -5.23 -28.28
CA PRO A 14 -9.42 -5.23 -29.66
C PRO A 14 -10.74 -4.46 -29.82
N GLN A 15 -11.50 -4.34 -28.73
CA GLN A 15 -12.78 -3.63 -28.65
C GLN A 15 -12.63 -2.21 -28.08
N ALA A 16 -11.44 -1.79 -27.64
CA ALA A 16 -11.23 -0.43 -27.15
C ALA A 16 -11.45 0.56 -28.30
N LYS A 17 -12.42 1.48 -28.12
CA LYS A 17 -12.61 2.59 -29.04
C LYS A 17 -11.34 3.43 -29.09
N LYS A 18 -10.94 3.84 -30.29
CA LYS A 18 -9.74 4.67 -30.54
C LYS A 18 -10.04 6.16 -30.54
N GLN A 19 -11.31 6.53 -30.42
CA GLN A 19 -11.81 7.89 -30.37
C GLN A 19 -12.79 8.06 -29.20
N PRO A 20 -12.81 9.22 -28.54
CA PRO A 20 -13.74 9.51 -27.45
C PRO A 20 -15.19 9.44 -27.94
N ASN A 21 -16.13 9.20 -27.01
CA ASN A 21 -17.55 9.29 -27.34
C ASN A 21 -17.85 10.74 -27.80
N PRO A 22 -18.55 10.93 -28.94
CA PRO A 22 -18.97 12.25 -29.40
C PRO A 22 -19.81 13.02 -28.39
N ASP A 23 -20.50 12.33 -27.47
CA ASP A 23 -21.15 12.93 -26.32
C ASP A 23 -20.12 13.23 -25.22
N PRO A 24 -19.82 14.51 -24.91
CA PRO A 24 -18.83 14.89 -23.91
C PRO A 24 -19.18 14.43 -22.49
N SER A 25 -20.47 14.19 -22.21
CA SER A 25 -20.86 13.58 -20.94
C SER A 25 -20.34 12.16 -20.86
N GLN A 26 -20.30 11.43 -22.00
CA GLN A 26 -19.96 10.01 -22.08
C GLN A 26 -18.46 9.70 -22.14
N GLY A 27 -17.54 10.65 -22.41
CA GLY A 27 -16.08 10.41 -22.33
C GLY A 27 -15.55 9.14 -23.02
N TRP A 28 -14.51 8.51 -22.45
CA TRP A 28 -13.96 7.20 -22.88
C TRP A 28 -14.57 6.07 -22.03
N ARG A 29 -15.80 5.64 -22.32
CA ARG A 29 -16.62 4.77 -21.44
C ARG A 29 -16.84 3.32 -21.93
N GLU A 30 -15.81 2.47 -22.08
CA GLU A 30 -16.06 1.04 -22.37
C GLU A 30 -15.18 0.04 -21.60
N VAL A 31 -15.68 -1.20 -21.45
CA VAL A 31 -14.94 -2.34 -20.86
C VAL A 31 -13.67 -2.56 -21.68
N GLY A 32 -12.51 -2.60 -21.04
CA GLY A 32 -11.22 -2.72 -21.72
C GLY A 32 -10.58 -1.37 -22.14
N SER A 33 -11.09 -0.24 -21.65
CA SER A 33 -10.42 1.07 -21.82
C SER A 33 -9.08 1.14 -21.09
N ILE A 34 -8.77 0.20 -20.21
CA ILE A 34 -7.55 0.17 -19.41
C ILE A 34 -6.89 -1.18 -19.65
N ASN A 35 -5.83 -1.17 -20.47
CA ASN A 35 -4.91 -2.31 -20.57
C ASN A 35 -4.02 -2.31 -19.32
N PRO A 36 -3.73 -3.45 -18.69
CA PRO A 36 -2.59 -3.53 -17.79
C PRO A 36 -1.31 -3.12 -18.52
N MET A 37 -0.40 -2.49 -17.78
CA MET A 37 0.94 -2.22 -18.28
C MET A 37 1.76 -3.51 -18.24
N MET A 38 1.43 -4.51 -19.06
CA MET A 38 2.23 -5.74 -19.12
C MET A 38 3.36 -5.56 -20.14
N ALA A 39 4.60 -5.87 -19.76
CA ALA A 39 5.72 -5.91 -20.71
C ALA A 39 5.50 -6.98 -21.81
N CYS A 40 4.67 -7.98 -21.51
CA CYS A 40 4.25 -9.04 -22.41
C CYS A 40 2.75 -9.24 -22.30
N ASP A 41 2.01 -9.02 -23.39
CA ASP A 41 0.64 -9.48 -23.55
C ASP A 41 0.67 -10.89 -24.16
N PRO A 42 0.40 -11.95 -23.38
CA PRO A 42 0.52 -13.32 -23.86
C PRO A 42 -0.64 -13.64 -24.81
N LEU A 43 -0.29 -13.95 -26.06
CA LEU A 43 -1.21 -14.57 -27.00
C LEU A 43 -1.61 -15.98 -26.51
N PRO A 44 -2.74 -16.54 -26.96
CA PRO A 44 -3.17 -17.90 -26.57
C PRO A 44 -2.15 -19.02 -26.83
N ASN A 45 -1.12 -18.74 -27.64
CA ASN A 45 0.00 -19.64 -27.93
C ASN A 45 1.23 -19.41 -27.03
N GLY A 46 1.12 -18.59 -25.98
CA GLY A 46 2.19 -18.28 -25.03
C GLY A 46 3.25 -17.28 -25.51
N THR A 47 3.06 -16.64 -26.67
CA THR A 47 4.00 -15.64 -27.21
C THR A 47 3.58 -14.21 -26.88
N CYS A 48 4.53 -13.32 -26.64
CA CYS A 48 4.25 -11.91 -26.35
C CYS A 48 3.83 -11.15 -27.62
N ARG A 49 2.80 -10.29 -27.50
CA ARG A 49 2.52 -9.30 -28.55
C ARG A 49 3.71 -8.35 -28.74
N LYS A 50 3.95 -7.98 -30.00
CA LYS A 50 5.04 -7.11 -30.43
C LYS A 50 4.52 -5.69 -30.66
N ASN A 51 5.40 -4.70 -30.53
CA ASN A 51 5.14 -3.33 -30.98
C ASN A 51 4.78 -3.29 -32.48
N PRO A 52 4.18 -2.20 -32.99
CA PRO A 52 3.91 -2.02 -34.42
C PRO A 52 5.16 -2.14 -35.32
N ASP A 53 6.35 -1.92 -34.76
CA ASP A 53 7.65 -2.07 -35.42
C ASP A 53 8.26 -3.48 -35.28
N GLY A 54 7.55 -4.41 -34.64
CA GLY A 54 7.99 -5.79 -34.41
C GLY A 54 8.94 -5.97 -33.22
N SER A 55 9.26 -4.91 -32.46
CA SER A 55 10.09 -5.00 -31.27
C SER A 55 9.32 -5.54 -30.06
N THR A 56 10.06 -6.14 -29.12
CA THR A 56 9.58 -6.62 -27.82
C THR A 56 10.49 -6.10 -26.72
N PRO A 57 9.97 -5.69 -25.56
CA PRO A 57 8.58 -5.80 -25.07
C PRO A 57 7.62 -4.82 -25.75
N LEU A 58 6.31 -5.00 -25.54
CA LEU A 58 5.32 -3.97 -25.90
C LEU A 58 5.64 -2.70 -25.09
N ILE A 59 5.78 -1.55 -25.74
CA ILE A 59 6.01 -0.27 -25.06
C ILE A 59 4.64 0.28 -24.65
N PRO A 60 4.35 0.44 -23.35
CA PRO A 60 3.10 1.01 -22.90
C PRO A 60 2.93 2.43 -23.41
N ARG A 61 1.76 2.74 -23.96
CA ARG A 61 1.40 4.09 -24.41
C ARG A 61 0.25 4.62 -23.56
N PRO A 62 0.54 5.40 -22.51
CA PRO A 62 -0.50 6.03 -21.71
C PRO A 62 -1.30 7.01 -22.55
N ARG A 63 -2.63 6.99 -22.40
CA ARG A 63 -3.54 8.00 -22.95
C ARG A 63 -4.30 8.68 -21.83
N LEU A 64 -4.44 10.00 -21.96
CA LEU A 64 -5.26 10.83 -21.09
C LEU A 64 -6.74 10.44 -21.22
N ILE A 65 -7.34 10.01 -20.11
CA ILE A 65 -8.81 9.89 -19.97
C ILE A 65 -9.31 11.14 -19.24
N SER A 66 -10.41 11.73 -19.73
CA SER A 66 -11.06 12.85 -19.02
C SER A 66 -12.01 12.34 -17.94
N THR A 67 -12.08 13.06 -16.81
CA THR A 67 -12.80 12.73 -15.58
C THR A 67 -14.34 12.85 -15.65
N SER A 68 -14.95 12.73 -16.84
CA SER A 68 -16.39 12.89 -16.99
C SER A 68 -17.17 11.62 -16.57
N ASN A 69 -17.11 11.22 -15.28
CA ASN A 69 -18.24 10.60 -14.57
C ASN A 69 -18.01 10.06 -13.14
N ASP A 70 -19.15 9.74 -12.50
CA ASP A 70 -19.36 8.89 -11.34
C ASP A 70 -19.72 7.43 -11.79
N PRO A 71 -18.98 6.39 -11.36
CA PRO A 71 -17.72 6.47 -10.63
C PRO A 71 -16.57 6.91 -11.56
N PRO A 72 -15.58 7.65 -11.02
CA PRO A 72 -14.43 8.11 -11.80
C PRO A 72 -13.69 6.94 -12.45
N THR A 73 -13.52 6.99 -13.77
CA THR A 73 -12.85 5.96 -14.58
C THR A 73 -11.42 6.39 -14.91
N GLY A 74 -10.43 5.55 -14.57
CA GLY A 74 -9.02 5.82 -14.86
C GLY A 74 -8.11 5.29 -13.76
N THR A 75 -6.86 4.95 -14.10
CA THR A 75 -5.83 4.74 -13.08
C THR A 75 -5.15 6.07 -12.72
N GLN A 76 -4.35 6.04 -11.67
CA GLN A 76 -3.56 7.18 -11.22
C GLN A 76 -2.08 6.92 -11.49
N SER A 77 -1.26 7.97 -11.54
CA SER A 77 0.13 7.82 -11.91
C SER A 77 1.09 8.71 -11.14
N VAL A 78 2.32 8.22 -10.99
CA VAL A 78 3.50 8.97 -10.55
C VAL A 78 4.48 9.07 -11.70
N ASN A 79 4.83 10.29 -12.10
CA ASN A 79 5.64 10.59 -13.28
C ASN A 79 5.18 9.79 -14.51
N TYR A 80 3.88 9.79 -14.81
CA TYR A 80 3.29 9.10 -15.97
C TYR A 80 3.37 7.56 -15.94
N LEU A 81 3.75 6.96 -14.81
CA LEU A 81 3.80 5.51 -14.60
C LEU A 81 2.84 5.11 -13.48
N SER A 82 2.30 3.90 -13.54
CA SER A 82 1.28 3.40 -12.63
C SER A 82 1.56 1.93 -12.32
N GLU A 83 1.38 1.52 -11.07
CA GLU A 83 1.51 0.11 -10.66
C GLU A 83 0.26 -0.37 -9.91
N PRO A 84 -0.87 -0.64 -10.56
CA PRO A 84 -2.08 -1.01 -9.82
C PRO A 84 -1.98 -2.34 -9.07
N LEU A 85 -2.24 -2.29 -7.76
CA LEU A 85 -2.22 -3.47 -6.89
C LEU A 85 -3.05 -4.65 -7.38
N PRO A 86 -4.25 -4.48 -7.98
CA PRO A 86 -5.03 -5.60 -8.48
C PRO A 86 -4.22 -6.48 -9.44
N TRP A 87 -3.49 -5.91 -10.40
CA TRP A 87 -2.72 -6.71 -11.35
C TRP A 87 -1.51 -7.39 -10.72
N ARG A 88 -0.86 -6.71 -9.77
CA ARG A 88 0.31 -7.21 -9.08
C ARG A 88 0.02 -8.36 -8.12
N VAL A 89 -1.10 -8.28 -7.40
CA VAL A 89 -1.61 -9.40 -6.59
C VAL A 89 -2.08 -10.54 -7.50
N GLY A 90 -2.68 -10.19 -8.63
CA GLY A 90 -3.02 -11.12 -9.68
C GLY A 90 -3.92 -12.27 -9.20
N VAL A 91 -3.73 -13.46 -9.76
CA VAL A 91 -4.48 -14.68 -9.39
C VAL A 91 -4.26 -15.14 -7.94
N LEU A 92 -3.28 -14.60 -7.22
CA LEU A 92 -3.04 -14.96 -5.82
C LEU A 92 -4.15 -14.46 -4.90
N GLY A 93 -4.73 -13.29 -5.21
CA GLY A 93 -5.86 -12.71 -4.48
C GLY A 93 -5.58 -12.25 -3.04
N ASP A 94 -4.45 -12.62 -2.42
CA ASP A 94 -4.04 -12.20 -1.08
C ASP A 94 -3.24 -10.90 -1.12
N LEU A 95 -3.76 -9.87 -0.44
CA LEU A 95 -3.21 -8.51 -0.44
C LEU A 95 -1.83 -8.37 0.24
N SER A 96 -1.40 -9.31 1.08
CA SER A 96 -0.06 -9.27 1.69
C SER A 96 1.06 -9.45 0.67
N TYR A 97 0.75 -10.06 -0.47
CA TYR A 97 1.70 -10.26 -1.57
C TYR A 97 1.77 -9.07 -2.53
N ALA A 98 0.98 -8.02 -2.31
CA ALA A 98 0.93 -6.81 -3.13
C ALA A 98 2.30 -6.22 -3.45
N TYR A 99 3.25 -6.28 -2.51
CA TYR A 99 4.58 -5.68 -2.67
C TYR A 99 5.70 -6.74 -2.80
N ASP A 100 5.36 -8.02 -2.88
CA ASP A 100 6.33 -9.11 -2.96
C ASP A 100 6.75 -9.35 -4.42
N ASN A 101 8.04 -9.26 -4.70
CA ASN A 101 8.56 -9.45 -6.06
C ASN A 101 8.45 -10.90 -6.56
N ASN A 102 8.46 -11.90 -5.68
CA ASN A 102 8.25 -13.29 -6.10
C ASN A 102 6.79 -13.53 -6.49
N ALA A 103 5.85 -12.91 -5.77
CA ALA A 103 4.43 -12.91 -6.12
C ALA A 103 4.19 -12.24 -7.47
N ALA A 104 4.76 -11.05 -7.67
CA ALA A 104 4.73 -10.35 -8.96
C ALA A 104 5.32 -11.21 -10.10
N GLN A 105 6.47 -11.88 -9.89
CA GLN A 105 7.02 -12.85 -10.84
C GLN A 105 6.06 -14.01 -11.13
N ALA A 106 5.42 -14.56 -10.10
CA ALA A 106 4.52 -15.71 -10.22
C ALA A 106 3.26 -15.39 -11.03
N VAL A 107 2.80 -14.14 -10.98
CA VAL A 107 1.65 -13.67 -11.78
C VAL A 107 2.07 -13.04 -13.12
N GLY A 108 3.36 -13.01 -13.44
CA GLY A 108 3.88 -12.47 -14.71
C GLY A 108 3.93 -10.94 -14.77
N ASP A 109 3.85 -10.27 -13.63
CA ASP A 109 3.98 -8.82 -13.50
C ASP A 109 5.47 -8.44 -13.44
N VAL A 110 6.09 -8.39 -14.63
CA VAL A 110 7.52 -8.14 -14.81
C VAL A 110 7.78 -7.21 -16.00
N ASP A 111 8.92 -6.50 -15.95
CA ASP A 111 9.43 -5.74 -17.09
C ASP A 111 9.97 -6.65 -18.22
N SER A 112 10.47 -6.07 -19.31
CA SER A 112 11.06 -6.83 -20.43
C SER A 112 12.23 -7.72 -20.10
N ASN A 113 12.93 -7.41 -19.02
CA ASN A 113 14.11 -8.14 -18.58
C ASN A 113 13.73 -9.17 -17.51
N GLY A 114 12.44 -9.32 -17.19
CA GLY A 114 11.94 -10.22 -16.16
C GLY A 114 12.10 -9.66 -14.73
N ASN A 115 12.30 -8.35 -14.55
CA ASN A 115 12.36 -7.74 -13.23
C ASN A 115 10.95 -7.47 -12.71
N ALA A 116 10.69 -7.83 -11.45
CA ALA A 116 9.39 -7.65 -10.78
C ALA A 116 9.30 -6.41 -9.89
N ASP A 117 10.28 -5.49 -9.99
CA ASP A 117 10.14 -4.18 -9.35
C ASP A 117 8.94 -3.43 -9.98
N PRO A 118 8.23 -2.58 -9.20
CA PRO A 118 7.10 -1.84 -9.73
C PRO A 118 7.52 -0.94 -10.87
N MET A 119 6.62 -0.75 -11.84
CA MET A 119 6.87 0.08 -13.00
C MET A 119 6.88 1.57 -12.68
N THR A 120 6.37 1.99 -11.53
CA THR A 120 6.53 3.36 -11.04
C THR A 120 7.99 3.70 -10.78
N PRO A 121 8.37 4.98 -10.71
CA PRO A 121 9.77 5.37 -10.57
C PRO A 121 10.46 4.71 -9.36
N LEU A 122 11.41 3.83 -9.61
CA LEU A 122 12.28 3.24 -8.59
C LEU A 122 13.36 4.25 -8.18
N LEU A 123 13.15 4.89 -7.04
CA LEU A 123 14.13 5.82 -6.45
C LEU A 123 15.29 5.01 -5.87
N ARG A 124 16.52 5.47 -6.13
CA ARG A 124 17.75 4.75 -5.76
C ARG A 124 18.75 5.70 -5.14
N ALA A 125 19.31 5.31 -4.01
CA ALA A 125 20.40 6.03 -3.37
C ALA A 125 21.15 5.09 -2.42
N TYR A 126 22.36 5.47 -2.01
CA TYR A 126 23.06 4.74 -0.96
C TYR A 126 22.56 5.15 0.41
N GLN A 127 22.61 4.24 1.39
CA GLN A 127 22.39 4.57 2.80
C GLN A 127 23.19 5.84 3.17
N ASN A 128 22.57 6.73 3.95
CA ASN A 128 23.12 8.01 4.41
C ASN A 128 23.35 9.09 3.32
N ASP A 129 22.98 8.86 2.06
CA ASP A 129 22.92 9.93 1.06
C ASP A 129 21.95 11.03 1.53
N LYS A 130 22.29 12.28 1.23
CA LYS A 130 21.39 13.42 1.44
C LYS A 130 20.45 13.51 0.24
N VAL A 131 19.16 13.34 0.48
CA VAL A 131 18.14 13.33 -0.57
C VAL A 131 17.18 14.48 -0.36
N GLN A 132 16.78 15.09 -1.49
CA GLN A 132 15.64 15.99 -1.58
C GLN A 132 14.65 15.38 -2.57
N ILE A 133 13.49 14.97 -2.10
CA ILE A 133 12.36 14.65 -2.98
C ILE A 133 11.54 15.93 -3.15
N ARG A 134 11.34 16.35 -4.40
CA ARG A 134 10.39 17.42 -4.73
C ARG A 134 9.11 16.79 -5.21
N VAL A 135 8.01 17.11 -4.58
CA VAL A 135 6.68 16.62 -4.95
C VAL A 135 5.85 17.79 -5.47
N LEU A 136 5.03 17.53 -6.49
CA LEU A 136 4.13 18.51 -7.09
C LEU A 136 2.79 17.82 -7.33
N VAL A 137 1.71 18.44 -6.86
CA VAL A 137 0.36 18.07 -7.31
C VAL A 137 0.05 18.87 -8.56
N GLY A 138 -0.31 18.18 -9.64
CA GLY A 138 -0.86 18.84 -10.82
C GLY A 138 -2.25 19.46 -10.56
N ALA A 139 -2.94 19.85 -11.63
CA ALA A 139 -4.30 20.38 -11.55
C ALA A 139 -5.33 19.23 -11.50
N HIS A 140 -5.37 18.49 -10.38
CA HIS A 140 -6.17 17.27 -10.19
C HIS A 140 -7.21 17.35 -9.04
N VAL A 141 -8.23 16.50 -9.09
CA VAL A 141 -9.46 16.72 -8.32
C VAL A 141 -9.33 16.26 -6.86
N PHE A 142 -8.44 15.31 -6.56
CA PHE A 142 -8.26 14.78 -5.22
C PHE A 142 -7.15 15.49 -4.46
N ALA A 143 -7.35 15.61 -3.14
CA ALA A 143 -6.26 15.92 -2.22
C ALA A 143 -5.43 14.64 -2.02
N HIS A 144 -4.13 14.81 -1.93
CA HIS A 144 -3.17 13.72 -1.82
C HIS A 144 -2.43 13.79 -0.49
N GLN A 145 -1.88 12.67 -0.06
CA GLN A 145 -0.99 12.59 1.10
C GLN A 145 0.25 11.80 0.69
N PHE A 146 1.36 12.51 0.45
CA PHE A 146 2.61 11.85 0.13
C PHE A 146 3.21 11.22 1.38
N ASN A 147 3.37 9.91 1.33
CA ASN A 147 3.98 9.08 2.35
C ASN A 147 5.26 8.47 1.78
N LEU A 148 6.31 8.41 2.60
CA LEU A 148 7.49 7.61 2.36
C LEU A 148 7.83 6.92 3.67
N GLU A 149 7.70 5.61 3.67
CA GLU A 149 7.93 4.77 4.83
C GLU A 149 9.42 4.73 5.15
N GLY A 150 9.80 4.81 6.44
CA GLY A 150 11.22 4.88 6.85
C GLY A 150 11.66 6.26 7.32
N PRO A 151 12.01 7.19 6.41
CA PRO A 151 12.55 8.49 6.78
C PRO A 151 11.47 9.43 7.31
N THR A 152 11.94 10.42 8.06
CA THR A 152 11.16 11.59 8.46
C THR A 152 11.85 12.85 7.96
N TRP A 153 11.08 13.91 7.75
CA TRP A 153 11.58 15.22 7.32
C TRP A 153 10.99 16.32 8.19
N PHE A 154 11.63 17.49 8.20
CA PHE A 154 11.05 18.66 8.84
C PHE A 154 9.84 19.15 8.07
N ALA A 155 8.78 19.57 8.76
CA ALA A 155 7.60 20.17 8.12
C ALA A 155 7.96 21.38 7.26
N GLU A 156 8.89 22.20 7.74
CA GLU A 156 9.51 23.30 7.01
C GLU A 156 11.01 23.02 6.86
N PRO A 157 11.52 22.74 5.63
CA PRO A 157 12.91 22.35 5.41
C PRO A 157 13.96 23.33 5.96
N ALA A 158 13.65 24.62 5.96
CA ALA A 158 14.53 25.66 6.45
C ALA A 158 14.50 25.80 7.98
N TRP A 159 13.46 25.29 8.66
CA TRP A 159 13.24 25.49 10.10
C TRP A 159 13.28 24.15 10.85
N LYS A 160 14.41 23.91 11.53
CA LYS A 160 14.67 22.69 12.30
C LYS A 160 13.76 22.47 13.52
N ASN A 161 12.92 23.44 13.88
CA ASN A 161 11.94 23.33 14.96
C ASN A 161 10.48 23.27 14.46
N SER A 162 10.28 22.99 13.17
CA SER A 162 8.94 22.86 12.57
C SER A 162 8.25 21.52 12.89
N GLY A 163 8.94 20.63 13.62
CA GLY A 163 8.49 19.26 13.87
C GLY A 163 8.79 18.32 12.71
N TYR A 164 8.76 17.03 13.00
CA TYR A 164 8.95 15.97 12.01
C TYR A 164 7.63 15.54 11.39
N ARG A 165 7.68 15.20 10.10
CA ARG A 165 6.61 14.58 9.32
C ARG A 165 7.13 13.31 8.65
N SER A 166 6.24 12.35 8.46
CA SER A 166 6.41 11.17 7.59
C SER A 166 5.29 11.07 6.54
N THR A 167 4.39 12.05 6.55
CA THR A 167 3.32 12.24 5.58
C THR A 167 3.15 13.73 5.30
N GLN A 168 2.87 14.08 4.06
CA GLN A 168 2.64 15.45 3.63
C GLN A 168 1.31 15.52 2.88
N ALA A 169 0.30 16.13 3.49
CA ALA A 169 -0.94 16.47 2.80
C ALA A 169 -0.65 17.54 1.73
N MET A 170 -1.26 17.38 0.56
CA MET A 170 -1.02 18.22 -0.61
C MET A 170 -2.34 18.43 -1.35
N GLY A 171 -2.65 19.68 -1.64
CA GLY A 171 -3.77 20.10 -2.47
C GLY A 171 -3.33 20.48 -3.88
N LEU A 172 -4.32 20.92 -4.64
CA LEU A 172 -4.19 21.41 -6.00
C LEU A 172 -3.05 22.43 -6.19
N SER A 173 -2.17 22.17 -7.16
CA SER A 173 -1.08 23.08 -7.56
C SER A 173 -0.06 23.40 -6.44
N GLU A 174 0.02 22.58 -5.40
CA GLU A 174 1.04 22.70 -4.36
C GLU A 174 2.32 21.94 -4.70
N HIS A 175 3.45 22.43 -4.21
CA HIS A 175 4.72 21.73 -4.23
C HIS A 175 5.34 21.69 -2.84
N PHE A 176 6.10 20.62 -2.56
CA PHE A 176 6.84 20.47 -1.32
C PHE A 176 8.23 19.87 -1.55
N GLU A 177 9.17 20.26 -0.69
CA GLU A 177 10.52 19.73 -0.65
C GLU A 177 10.72 18.88 0.61
N LEU A 178 11.00 17.60 0.43
CA LEU A 178 11.18 16.64 1.52
C LEU A 178 12.66 16.30 1.60
N LEU A 179 13.33 16.77 2.66
CA LEU A 179 14.76 16.58 2.86
C LEU A 179 15.01 15.58 3.97
N PHE A 180 15.75 14.52 3.66
CA PHE A 180 16.12 13.49 4.61
C PHE A 180 17.46 12.83 4.24
N LYS A 181 17.97 12.01 5.15
CA LYS A 181 19.06 11.09 4.85
C LYS A 181 18.48 9.71 4.56
N VAL A 182 19.01 9.05 3.54
CA VAL A 182 18.57 7.71 3.18
C VAL A 182 18.69 6.76 4.38
N PRO A 183 17.61 6.06 4.74
CA PRO A 183 17.58 5.14 5.87
C PRO A 183 18.43 3.88 5.60
N SER A 184 18.46 2.96 6.57
CA SER A 184 19.35 1.80 6.52
C SER A 184 19.12 0.91 5.29
N SER A 185 20.20 0.37 4.75
CA SER A 185 20.22 -0.64 3.69
C SER A 185 20.37 -2.07 4.25
N SER A 186 20.28 -2.25 5.57
CA SER A 186 20.56 -3.53 6.22
C SER A 186 19.85 -3.72 7.56
N ALA A 187 18.73 -3.04 7.81
CA ALA A 187 17.91 -3.31 9.00
C ALA A 187 16.97 -4.51 8.73
N PRO A 188 16.70 -5.36 9.75
CA PRO A 188 17.74 -5.91 10.64
C PRO A 188 18.83 -6.60 9.79
N ASN A 189 20.06 -6.76 10.31
CA ASN A 189 21.31 -7.22 9.61
C ASN A 189 21.21 -8.60 8.91
N THR A 190 20.22 -8.75 8.05
CA THR A 190 19.83 -9.93 7.33
C THR A 190 20.29 -9.66 5.91
N PRO A 191 21.20 -10.47 5.35
CA PRO A 191 21.65 -10.26 4.00
C PRO A 191 20.48 -10.33 3.01
N ARG A 192 20.14 -9.20 2.39
CA ARG A 192 19.03 -9.07 1.41
C ARG A 192 19.63 -8.76 0.05
N LYS A 193 19.50 -9.68 -0.91
CA LYS A 193 19.95 -9.43 -2.28
C LYS A 193 19.01 -8.45 -2.97
N CYS A 194 19.57 -7.48 -3.69
CA CYS A 194 18.76 -6.53 -4.44
C CYS A 194 18.03 -7.19 -5.60
N PRO A 195 16.69 -7.03 -5.70
CA PRO A 195 15.91 -7.61 -6.79
C PRO A 195 16.35 -7.18 -8.18
N ASP A 196 16.77 -5.92 -8.36
CA ASP A 196 17.28 -5.40 -9.64
C ASP A 196 18.70 -5.87 -10.00
N LYS A 197 19.38 -6.59 -9.10
CA LYS A 197 20.75 -7.10 -9.26
C LYS A 197 21.77 -6.02 -9.61
N MET A 198 21.48 -4.75 -9.31
CA MET A 198 22.36 -3.62 -9.62
C MET A 198 23.51 -3.49 -8.62
N SER A 199 23.32 -3.95 -7.39
CA SER A 199 24.36 -4.01 -6.35
C SER A 199 24.64 -5.45 -5.94
N PRO A 200 25.92 -5.83 -5.72
CA PRO A 200 26.28 -7.12 -5.13
C PRO A 200 26.16 -7.14 -3.59
N ALA A 201 25.91 -5.99 -2.95
CA ALA A 201 25.72 -5.88 -1.51
C ALA A 201 24.23 -5.85 -1.12
N ASN A 202 23.93 -5.53 0.14
CA ASN A 202 22.55 -5.49 0.64
C ASN A 202 21.78 -4.29 0.09
N CYS A 203 20.46 -4.40 0.10
CA CYS A 203 19.58 -3.23 0.06
C CYS A 203 18.27 -3.50 0.78
N VAL A 204 17.58 -2.40 1.08
CA VAL A 204 16.24 -2.38 1.67
C VAL A 204 15.36 -1.49 0.81
N ASP A 205 14.13 -1.94 0.58
CA ASP A 205 13.10 -1.19 -0.14
C ASP A 205 12.14 -0.54 0.85
N TYR A 206 11.89 0.75 0.64
CA TYR A 206 10.97 1.55 1.42
C TYR A 206 9.80 1.95 0.52
N LEU A 207 8.58 1.65 0.95
CA LEU A 207 7.38 2.03 0.20
C LEU A 207 7.24 3.54 0.20
N TYR A 208 7.03 4.13 -0.97
CA TYR A 208 6.48 5.47 -1.07
C TYR A 208 5.13 5.43 -1.76
N SER A 209 4.25 6.33 -1.36
CA SER A 209 2.94 6.47 -1.96
C SER A 209 2.51 7.93 -1.95
N PRO A 210 2.19 8.52 -3.11
CA PRO A 210 1.56 9.83 -3.17
C PRO A 210 0.17 9.89 -2.55
N SER A 211 -0.46 8.73 -2.35
CA SER A 211 -1.78 8.59 -1.72
C SER A 211 -1.93 7.17 -1.20
N LEU A 212 -1.71 7.01 0.11
CA LEU A 212 -1.74 5.70 0.78
C LEU A 212 -3.18 5.25 1.12
N ASP A 213 -4.21 5.99 0.71
CA ASP A 213 -5.59 5.54 0.85
C ASP A 213 -5.88 4.39 -0.13
N GLN A 214 -6.99 3.68 0.12
CA GLN A 214 -7.39 2.51 -0.66
C GLN A 214 -7.45 2.80 -2.17
N THR A 215 -7.96 3.96 -2.58
CA THR A 215 -8.06 4.31 -4.00
C THR A 215 -6.69 4.61 -4.58
N GLY A 216 -5.89 5.42 -3.87
CA GLY A 216 -4.52 5.76 -4.24
C GLY A 216 -3.64 4.54 -4.56
N VAL A 217 -3.48 3.64 -3.59
CA VAL A 217 -2.64 2.46 -3.77
C VAL A 217 -3.23 1.48 -4.79
N ALA A 218 -4.55 1.26 -4.77
CA ALA A 218 -5.20 0.35 -5.73
C ALA A 218 -5.02 0.84 -7.18
N HIS A 219 -5.05 2.16 -7.40
CA HIS A 219 -4.93 2.77 -8.72
C HIS A 219 -3.48 3.00 -9.15
N GLY A 220 -2.51 2.56 -8.34
CA GLY A 220 -1.09 2.53 -8.69
C GLY A 220 -0.27 3.76 -8.29
N LEU A 221 -0.76 4.58 -7.35
CA LEU A 221 0.03 5.64 -6.71
C LEU A 221 0.93 5.07 -5.61
N TRP A 222 1.89 4.24 -5.99
CA TRP A 222 2.94 3.81 -5.08
C TRP A 222 4.18 3.38 -5.86
N GLY A 223 5.30 3.34 -5.18
CA GLY A 223 6.54 2.77 -5.70
C GLY A 223 7.50 2.51 -4.55
N ILE A 224 8.76 2.23 -4.89
CA ILE A 224 9.77 1.91 -3.88
C ILE A 224 10.98 2.85 -3.97
N PHE A 225 11.49 3.18 -2.80
CA PHE A 225 12.78 3.82 -2.59
C PHE A 225 13.76 2.76 -2.12
N ARG A 226 14.75 2.42 -2.95
CA ARG A 226 15.77 1.42 -2.65
C ARG A 226 17.00 2.09 -2.03
N SER A 227 17.30 1.71 -0.79
CA SER A 227 18.53 2.06 -0.08
C SER A 227 19.60 1.01 -0.31
N TYR A 228 20.66 1.35 -1.04
CA TYR A 228 21.79 0.46 -1.29
C TYR A 228 22.85 0.54 -0.20
N ASP A 229 23.48 -0.60 0.07
CA ASP A 229 24.63 -0.71 0.95
C ASP A 229 25.87 -0.01 0.34
N PRO A 230 26.41 1.02 1.01
CA PRO A 230 27.56 1.81 0.55
C PRO A 230 28.91 1.10 0.70
N THR A 231 28.94 -0.20 0.99
CA THR A 231 30.18 -1.01 0.96
C THR A 231 30.59 -1.43 -0.45
N LYS A 232 29.66 -1.40 -1.41
CA LYS A 232 29.89 -1.77 -2.82
C LYS A 232 29.19 -0.79 -3.75
N LEU A 233 29.78 -0.57 -4.92
CA LEU A 233 29.17 0.23 -5.97
C LEU A 233 27.99 -0.52 -6.59
N ALA A 234 26.84 0.13 -6.66
CA ALA A 234 25.72 -0.25 -7.51
C ALA A 234 25.96 0.26 -8.95
N ASN A 235 25.60 -0.55 -9.93
CA ASN A 235 25.69 -0.18 -11.34
C ASN A 235 24.77 1.01 -11.64
N LYS A 236 25.17 1.91 -12.54
CA LYS A 236 24.40 3.10 -12.96
C LYS A 236 23.92 4.02 -11.82
N LEU A 237 24.55 3.96 -10.64
CA LEU A 237 24.27 4.87 -9.52
C LEU A 237 25.52 5.69 -9.19
N ALA A 238 25.41 7.01 -9.34
CA ALA A 238 26.50 7.93 -9.04
C ALA A 238 26.73 8.04 -7.52
N VAL A 239 28.00 8.12 -7.12
CA VAL A 239 28.39 8.34 -5.73
C VAL A 239 28.39 9.84 -5.44
N LEU A 240 27.82 10.25 -4.31
CA LEU A 240 27.87 11.65 -3.88
C LEU A 240 29.20 11.96 -3.20
N PRO A 241 29.83 13.12 -3.48
CA PRO A 241 31.07 13.52 -2.78
C PRO A 241 30.94 13.55 -1.26
N SER A 242 29.74 13.80 -0.75
CA SER A 242 29.45 13.85 0.69
C SER A 242 29.20 12.49 1.34
N ASN A 243 29.14 11.39 0.57
CA ASN A 243 28.91 10.03 1.06
C ASN A 243 29.68 9.01 0.20
N PRO A 244 31.01 8.90 0.39
CA PRO A 244 31.83 7.98 -0.39
C PRO A 244 31.42 6.51 -0.18
N VAL A 245 31.40 5.74 -1.26
CA VAL A 245 31.18 4.29 -1.23
C VAL A 245 32.54 3.59 -1.07
N SER A 246 32.65 2.71 -0.08
CA SER A 246 33.91 2.03 0.28
C SER A 246 33.64 0.75 1.08
N PRO A 247 34.42 -0.34 0.90
CA PRO A 247 34.25 -1.57 1.66
C PRO A 247 34.26 -1.41 3.20
N ASN A 248 34.85 -0.33 3.70
CA ASN A 248 34.95 -0.04 5.14
C ASN A 248 33.85 0.92 5.64
N THR A 249 32.86 1.26 4.81
CA THR A 249 31.77 2.16 5.18
C THR A 249 30.95 1.53 6.29
N ASN A 250 30.69 2.29 7.36
CA ASN A 250 29.85 1.80 8.45
C ASN A 250 28.38 1.81 8.02
N VAL A 251 27.82 0.61 7.88
CA VAL A 251 26.40 0.39 7.53
C VAL A 251 25.53 0.05 8.73
N THR A 252 26.12 -0.02 9.93
CA THR A 252 25.36 -0.36 11.14
C THR A 252 24.26 0.67 11.43
N TYR A 253 23.07 0.15 11.66
CA TYR A 253 21.91 0.92 12.08
C TYR A 253 21.34 0.28 13.34
N SER A 254 21.07 1.10 14.34
CA SER A 254 20.51 0.68 15.61
C SER A 254 19.24 1.47 15.85
N THR A 255 18.13 0.76 15.96
CA THR A 255 16.79 1.33 16.18
C THR A 255 16.66 1.92 17.58
N CYS A 256 17.27 1.26 18.56
CA CYS A 256 17.30 1.69 19.95
C CYS A 256 18.74 1.95 20.42
N PRO A 257 19.00 3.04 21.17
CA PRO A 257 20.30 3.26 21.78
C PRO A 257 20.74 2.06 22.64
N ALA A 258 22.01 1.67 22.53
CA ALA A 258 22.59 0.58 23.33
C ALA A 258 22.52 0.85 24.84
N ILE A 259 22.54 2.14 25.23
CA ILE A 259 22.37 2.60 26.60
C ILE A 259 21.24 3.63 26.59
N LEU A 260 20.15 3.31 27.28
CA LEU A 260 19.06 4.26 27.53
C LEU A 260 19.40 5.07 28.78
N THR A 261 19.35 6.40 28.66
CA THR A 261 19.58 7.31 29.79
C THR A 261 18.26 7.63 30.46
N ALA A 262 18.22 7.59 31.80
CA ALA A 262 17.00 7.92 32.53
C ALA A 262 16.47 9.31 32.13
N PRO A 263 15.15 9.49 31.92
CA PRO A 263 14.07 8.56 32.26
C PRO A 263 13.69 7.58 31.14
N ALA A 264 14.43 7.54 30.03
CA ALA A 264 14.11 6.65 28.91
C ALA A 264 14.22 5.19 29.33
N VAL A 265 13.23 4.40 28.92
CA VAL A 265 13.16 2.96 29.22
C VAL A 265 12.90 2.15 27.97
N LYS A 266 13.20 0.86 28.06
CA LYS A 266 12.77 -0.12 27.07
C LYS A 266 11.38 -0.61 27.44
N ARG A 267 10.41 -0.39 26.56
CA ARG A 267 9.02 -0.84 26.72
C ARG A 267 8.76 -2.02 25.80
N THR A 268 8.23 -3.10 26.36
CA THR A 268 7.79 -4.25 25.57
C THR A 268 6.27 -4.29 25.56
N PHE A 269 5.68 -4.31 24.38
CA PHE A 269 4.26 -4.55 24.20
C PHE A 269 4.05 -5.91 23.55
N ASN A 270 3.26 -6.76 24.20
CA ASN A 270 2.86 -8.05 23.64
C ASN A 270 1.53 -7.84 22.93
N ILE A 271 1.54 -7.96 21.60
CA ILE A 271 0.38 -7.71 20.75
C ILE A 271 0.01 -9.00 20.06
N THR A 272 -1.27 -9.33 20.07
CA THR A 272 -1.80 -10.49 19.36
C THR A 272 -2.78 -10.02 18.30
N ALA A 273 -2.57 -10.44 17.06
CA ALA A 273 -3.56 -10.27 16.00
C ALA A 273 -4.53 -11.47 16.03
N VAL A 274 -5.82 -11.17 16.05
CA VAL A 274 -6.92 -12.14 16.14
C VAL A 274 -8.04 -11.73 15.19
N THR A 275 -8.89 -12.67 14.77
CA THR A 275 -10.11 -12.30 14.06
C THR A 275 -11.15 -11.77 15.04
N ALA A 276 -11.91 -10.75 14.64
CA ALA A 276 -13.00 -10.21 15.46
C ALA A 276 -14.04 -11.29 15.79
N GLU A 277 -14.30 -12.19 14.83
CA GLU A 277 -15.15 -13.37 15.00
C GLU A 277 -14.75 -14.20 16.21
N LYS A 278 -13.46 -14.53 16.30
CA LYS A 278 -12.94 -15.32 17.42
C LYS A 278 -12.93 -14.50 18.71
N ALA A 279 -12.29 -13.34 18.71
CA ALA A 279 -12.04 -12.56 19.92
C ALA A 279 -13.33 -12.08 20.60
N LEU A 280 -14.37 -11.82 19.81
CA LEU A 280 -15.65 -11.30 20.26
C LEU A 280 -16.76 -12.37 20.24
N ALA A 281 -16.45 -13.67 20.06
CA ALA A 281 -17.44 -14.75 19.97
C ALA A 281 -18.39 -14.84 21.18
N ALA A 282 -17.97 -14.34 22.35
CA ALA A 282 -18.77 -14.32 23.56
C ALA A 282 -19.47 -12.97 23.82
N ARG A 283 -19.25 -11.95 22.97
CA ARG A 283 -19.65 -10.57 23.22
C ARG A 283 -20.55 -10.03 22.11
N SER A 284 -21.54 -9.26 22.53
CA SER A 284 -22.23 -8.33 21.66
C SER A 284 -21.53 -6.96 21.76
N PRO A 285 -21.11 -6.35 20.64
CA PRO A 285 -20.41 -5.06 20.63
C PRO A 285 -21.25 -3.88 21.13
N MET A 286 -22.58 -4.02 21.22
CA MET A 286 -23.48 -3.05 21.84
C MET A 286 -24.24 -3.68 23.03
N PRO A 287 -24.13 -3.12 24.25
CA PRO A 287 -24.96 -3.51 25.39
C PRO A 287 -26.45 -3.23 25.14
N GLY A 288 -27.32 -4.22 25.33
CA GLY A 288 -28.78 -4.05 25.28
C GLY A 288 -29.41 -4.09 23.89
N SER A 289 -28.63 -4.26 22.82
CA SER A 289 -29.15 -4.64 21.51
C SER A 289 -28.96 -6.15 21.27
N SER A 290 -29.62 -6.68 20.25
CA SER A 290 -29.47 -8.08 19.81
C SER A 290 -28.58 -8.21 18.54
N PRO A 291 -27.32 -7.72 18.52
CA PRO A 291 -26.42 -7.94 17.38
C PRO A 291 -25.73 -9.30 17.50
N VAL A 292 -25.27 -9.80 16.37
CA VAL A 292 -24.54 -11.07 16.25
C VAL A 292 -23.20 -10.96 17.01
N LYS A 293 -22.88 -11.97 17.82
CA LYS A 293 -21.58 -12.06 18.51
C LYS A 293 -20.45 -12.20 17.48
N GLY A 294 -19.21 -11.82 17.85
CA GLY A 294 -18.07 -12.01 16.96
C GLY A 294 -17.90 -10.92 15.89
N GLN A 295 -18.49 -9.73 16.08
CA GLN A 295 -18.46 -8.68 15.05
C GLN A 295 -17.99 -7.34 15.61
N LEU A 296 -17.39 -6.52 14.75
CA LEU A 296 -17.10 -5.13 15.03
C LEU A 296 -18.35 -4.28 14.72
N VAL A 297 -18.57 -3.24 15.52
CA VAL A 297 -19.57 -2.21 15.25
C VAL A 297 -18.86 -0.92 14.92
N LEU A 298 -19.18 -0.36 13.77
CA LEU A 298 -18.70 0.95 13.36
C LEU A 298 -19.68 2.03 13.83
N ASN A 299 -19.14 3.19 14.16
CA ASN A 299 -19.94 4.35 14.56
C ASN A 299 -20.88 4.78 13.42
N ASP A 300 -22.15 5.02 13.72
CA ASP A 300 -23.22 5.34 12.78
C ASP A 300 -23.50 6.85 12.60
N ARG A 301 -22.72 7.72 13.28
CA ARG A 301 -22.91 9.19 13.22
C ARG A 301 -22.93 9.69 11.76
N GLY A 302 -24.13 10.01 11.27
CA GLY A 302 -24.38 10.58 9.93
C GLY A 302 -25.14 9.64 8.97
N ASN A 303 -25.53 8.45 9.43
CA ASN A 303 -26.17 7.42 8.61
C ASN A 303 -27.69 7.42 8.76
N ASP A 304 -28.37 8.55 8.64
CA ASP A 304 -29.83 8.57 8.76
C ASP A 304 -30.49 7.55 7.80
N GLU A 305 -31.44 6.81 8.38
CA GLU A 305 -32.55 6.06 7.73
C GLU A 305 -32.39 4.60 7.26
N THR A 306 -31.89 3.64 8.06
CA THR A 306 -32.43 2.24 8.02
C THR A 306 -32.19 1.45 9.32
N PRO A 307 -33.16 0.65 9.81
CA PRO A 307 -32.93 -0.35 10.85
C PRO A 307 -31.92 -1.43 10.39
N ILE A 308 -31.04 -1.85 11.29
CA ILE A 308 -30.11 -2.98 11.07
C ILE A 308 -30.93 -4.27 10.90
N ASP A 309 -30.88 -4.94 9.73
CA ASP A 309 -31.40 -6.32 9.58
C ASP A 309 -30.40 -7.29 10.22
N PRO A 310 -30.76 -8.00 11.29
CA PRO A 310 -29.88 -8.98 11.95
C PRO A 310 -29.64 -10.26 11.12
N THR A 311 -30.28 -10.41 9.96
CA THR A 311 -30.11 -11.57 9.05
C THR A 311 -29.21 -11.31 7.85
N ASP A 312 -28.86 -10.05 7.57
CA ASP A 312 -27.95 -9.69 6.48
C ASP A 312 -26.50 -9.70 6.99
N GLN A 313 -25.78 -10.78 6.69
CA GLN A 313 -24.44 -10.97 7.23
C GLN A 313 -23.35 -10.17 6.53
N LEU A 314 -23.57 -9.61 5.33
CA LEU A 314 -22.45 -9.23 4.46
C LEU A 314 -22.79 -8.13 3.44
N SER A 315 -22.90 -6.90 3.92
CA SER A 315 -22.63 -5.70 3.10
C SER A 315 -21.94 -4.68 4.02
N VAL A 316 -20.73 -4.16 3.74
CA VAL A 316 -20.38 -3.21 2.68
C VAL A 316 -18.85 -3.07 2.60
N ILE A 317 -18.26 -3.15 1.40
CA ILE A 317 -17.14 -2.31 0.95
C ILE A 317 -17.38 -2.02 -0.54
N SER A 318 -18.34 -1.15 -0.86
CA SER A 318 -18.44 -0.58 -2.21
C SER A 318 -18.39 0.93 -2.12
N ALA A 319 -17.43 1.53 -2.81
CA ALA A 319 -17.23 2.97 -2.91
C ALA A 319 -18.31 3.70 -3.74
N ASN A 320 -19.57 3.23 -3.74
CA ASN A 320 -20.68 3.87 -4.45
C ASN A 320 -21.93 3.93 -3.55
N PRO A 321 -22.45 5.13 -3.23
CA PRO A 321 -23.73 5.27 -2.54
C PRO A 321 -24.86 5.16 -3.56
N ALA A 322 -25.29 3.93 -3.85
CA ALA A 322 -26.66 3.76 -4.35
C ALA A 322 -27.62 3.84 -3.14
N PRO A 323 -28.78 4.52 -3.26
CA PRO A 323 -29.79 4.51 -2.22
C PRO A 323 -30.45 3.12 -2.21
N SER A 324 -29.86 2.19 -1.46
CA SER A 324 -30.42 0.87 -1.19
C SER A 324 -30.87 0.80 0.27
N PRO A 325 -32.05 0.25 0.58
CA PRO A 325 -32.54 0.10 1.95
C PRO A 325 -31.87 -1.08 2.71
N ALA A 326 -30.66 -1.48 2.32
CA ALA A 326 -29.93 -2.58 2.94
C ALA A 326 -29.12 -2.11 4.18
N PRO A 327 -29.01 -2.93 5.23
CA PRO A 327 -28.39 -2.60 6.51
C PRO A 327 -26.94 -2.15 6.40
N LYS A 328 -26.56 -1.22 7.29
CA LYS A 328 -25.20 -0.73 7.43
C LYS A 328 -24.45 -1.56 8.48
N MET A 329 -23.48 -2.34 7.99
CA MET A 329 -22.17 -2.65 8.58
C MET A 329 -22.12 -3.62 9.78
N LEU A 330 -22.13 -4.92 9.47
CA LEU A 330 -21.53 -5.96 10.31
C LEU A 330 -20.15 -6.30 9.73
N THR A 331 -19.07 -5.91 10.39
CA THR A 331 -17.71 -6.11 9.88
C THR A 331 -16.99 -7.22 10.66
N THR A 332 -16.77 -8.36 9.99
CA THR A 332 -15.66 -9.24 10.36
C THR A 332 -14.35 -8.52 10.00
N GLY A 333 -13.27 -8.83 10.73
CA GLY A 333 -12.00 -8.14 10.54
C GLY A 333 -10.89 -8.71 11.40
N ILE A 334 -9.69 -8.14 11.27
CA ILE A 334 -8.54 -8.46 12.11
C ILE A 334 -8.42 -7.38 13.18
N MET A 335 -8.34 -7.80 14.44
CA MET A 335 -8.09 -6.95 15.59
C MET A 335 -6.66 -7.17 16.10
N TYR A 336 -5.96 -6.08 16.39
CA TYR A 336 -4.72 -6.11 17.16
C TYR A 336 -5.08 -5.78 18.61
N VAL A 337 -4.79 -6.68 19.53
CA VAL A 337 -5.09 -6.53 20.95
C VAL A 337 -3.85 -6.76 21.78
N ARG A 338 -3.80 -6.21 22.99
CA ARG A 338 -2.75 -6.59 23.93
C ARG A 338 -2.95 -8.05 24.32
N SER A 339 -1.88 -8.85 24.34
CA SER A 339 -1.97 -10.27 24.63
C SER A 339 -2.57 -10.54 26.01
N GLU A 340 -2.30 -9.66 26.99
CA GLU A 340 -2.87 -9.73 28.33
C GLU A 340 -4.38 -9.46 28.39
N ASP A 341 -5.00 -8.92 27.34
CA ASP A 341 -6.45 -8.71 27.28
C ASP A 341 -7.21 -9.94 26.76
N LEU A 342 -6.50 -10.97 26.29
CA LEU A 342 -7.07 -12.24 25.85
C LEU A 342 -7.04 -13.28 26.97
N ASN A 343 -8.11 -14.08 27.07
CA ASN A 343 -8.12 -15.27 27.93
C ASN A 343 -7.45 -16.47 27.23
N ALA A 344 -7.31 -17.59 27.93
CA ALA A 344 -6.65 -18.80 27.42
C ALA A 344 -7.28 -19.38 26.13
N ASN A 345 -8.53 -19.01 25.82
CA ASN A 345 -9.25 -19.46 24.63
C ASN A 345 -9.18 -18.46 23.45
N GLY A 346 -8.39 -17.38 23.59
CA GLY A 346 -8.28 -16.32 22.59
C GLY A 346 -9.50 -15.39 22.53
N LEU A 347 -10.32 -15.36 23.59
CA LEU A 347 -11.45 -14.43 23.69
C LEU A 347 -11.05 -13.19 24.50
N LEU A 348 -11.63 -12.04 24.17
CA LEU A 348 -11.39 -10.80 24.91
C LEU A 348 -11.98 -10.89 26.34
N LYS A 349 -11.17 -10.61 27.37
CA LYS A 349 -11.53 -10.70 28.81
C LYS A 349 -12.54 -9.65 29.24
N ASP A 350 -13.61 -10.06 29.93
CA ASP A 350 -14.73 -9.18 30.36
C ASP A 350 -14.27 -7.83 30.93
N GLY A 351 -14.93 -6.76 30.48
CA GLY A 351 -14.60 -5.38 30.87
C GLY A 351 -13.53 -4.69 30.01
N VAL A 352 -12.77 -5.42 29.19
CA VAL A 352 -11.84 -4.79 28.22
C VAL A 352 -12.64 -4.06 27.13
N PRO A 353 -12.36 -2.77 26.85
CA PRO A 353 -13.05 -2.01 25.81
C PRO A 353 -12.72 -2.52 24.39
N ILE A 354 -13.68 -2.38 23.48
CA ILE A 354 -13.49 -2.65 22.05
C ILE A 354 -13.19 -1.31 21.38
N GLU A 355 -11.92 -0.93 21.36
CA GLU A 355 -11.44 0.35 20.84
C GLU A 355 -10.13 0.15 20.05
N PRO A 356 -9.70 1.13 19.22
CA PRO A 356 -8.41 1.04 18.54
C PRO A 356 -7.26 0.81 19.52
N LEU A 357 -6.31 -0.04 19.16
CA LEU A 357 -5.12 -0.32 19.98
C LEU A 357 -4.28 0.95 20.12
N ILE A 358 -4.13 1.43 21.35
CA ILE A 358 -3.30 2.60 21.67
C ILE A 358 -2.09 2.13 22.49
N LEU A 359 -0.89 2.26 21.93
CA LEU A 359 0.38 2.05 22.62
C LEU A 359 1.00 3.41 22.96
N ARG A 360 1.43 3.59 24.20
CA ARG A 360 1.99 4.87 24.68
C ARG A 360 3.42 4.69 25.13
N ALA A 361 4.31 5.53 24.61
CA ALA A 361 5.71 5.62 25.01
C ALA A 361 6.11 7.10 25.12
N ASN A 362 7.09 7.40 25.96
CA ASN A 362 7.67 8.74 26.02
C ASN A 362 8.70 8.91 24.88
N ALA A 363 8.93 10.15 24.46
CA ALA A 363 10.02 10.44 23.54
C ALA A 363 11.36 9.95 24.13
N GLY A 364 12.13 9.20 23.33
CA GLY A 364 13.39 8.58 23.75
C GLY A 364 13.27 7.17 24.30
N ASP A 365 12.06 6.70 24.63
CA ASP A 365 11.86 5.29 24.98
C ASP A 365 12.14 4.38 23.77
N CYS A 366 12.72 3.22 24.05
CA CYS A 366 12.84 2.13 23.07
C CYS A 366 11.57 1.27 23.14
N ILE A 367 11.03 0.88 21.99
CA ILE A 367 9.81 0.07 21.92
C ILE A 367 10.15 -1.28 21.27
N ASP A 368 9.89 -2.35 21.99
CA ASP A 368 9.83 -3.71 21.46
C ASP A 368 8.38 -4.12 21.30
N ILE A 369 8.00 -4.59 20.12
CA ILE A 369 6.70 -5.20 19.88
C ILE A 369 6.89 -6.70 19.69
N ASN A 370 6.33 -7.50 20.59
CA ASN A 370 6.18 -8.93 20.39
C ASN A 370 4.84 -9.17 19.68
N LEU A 371 4.86 -9.23 18.35
CA LEU A 371 3.67 -9.49 17.54
C LEU A 371 3.42 -11.01 17.42
N THR A 372 2.29 -11.47 17.91
CA THR A 372 1.82 -12.86 17.78
C THR A 372 0.67 -12.92 16.78
N ASN A 373 0.78 -13.77 15.77
CA ASN A 373 -0.33 -14.06 14.87
C ASN A 373 -1.19 -15.20 15.44
N GLN A 374 -2.41 -14.89 15.87
CA GLN A 374 -3.44 -15.87 16.29
C GLN A 374 -4.73 -15.69 15.49
N ILE A 375 -4.59 -15.32 14.22
CA ILE A 375 -5.71 -15.31 13.29
C ILE A 375 -6.23 -16.74 13.13
N ASP A 376 -7.54 -16.92 13.25
CA ASP A 376 -8.20 -18.19 12.96
C ASP A 376 -8.35 -18.35 11.44
N PRO A 377 -7.64 -19.30 10.80
CA PRO A 377 -7.69 -19.49 9.36
C PRO A 377 -9.05 -19.99 8.85
N SER A 378 -9.93 -20.48 9.75
CA SER A 378 -11.28 -20.93 9.41
C SER A 378 -12.34 -19.82 9.47
N SER A 379 -11.93 -18.62 9.90
CA SER A 379 -12.77 -17.42 10.01
C SER A 379 -13.50 -17.09 8.72
N ASP A 380 -14.75 -16.64 8.86
CA ASP A 380 -15.58 -16.18 7.73
C ASP A 380 -14.99 -14.95 7.03
N LEU A 381 -14.05 -14.25 7.66
CA LEU A 381 -13.26 -13.17 7.05
C LEU A 381 -12.59 -13.61 5.75
N PHE A 382 -12.02 -14.83 5.71
CA PHE A 382 -11.29 -15.33 4.55
C PHE A 382 -12.19 -15.84 3.43
N LYS A 383 -13.50 -15.95 3.70
CA LYS A 383 -14.51 -16.26 2.69
C LYS A 383 -15.01 -14.99 1.99
N GLN A 384 -14.62 -13.81 2.48
CA GLN A 384 -15.01 -12.53 1.91
C GLN A 384 -14.17 -12.14 0.72
N ASN A 385 -14.85 -11.65 -0.30
CA ASN A 385 -14.25 -11.10 -1.50
C ASN A 385 -14.38 -9.58 -1.48
N PHE A 386 -13.25 -8.91 -1.38
CA PHE A 386 -13.12 -7.48 -1.58
C PHE A 386 -13.19 -7.15 -3.06
N LYS A 387 -14.04 -6.18 -3.39
CA LYS A 387 -14.12 -5.61 -4.73
C LYS A 387 -13.24 -4.38 -4.81
N TRP A 388 -12.57 -4.23 -5.94
CA TRP A 388 -11.89 -3.00 -6.27
C TRP A 388 -12.86 -1.95 -6.81
N ALA A 389 -12.46 -0.69 -6.75
CA ALA A 389 -13.15 0.35 -7.50
C ALA A 389 -12.91 0.17 -9.02
N PRO A 390 -13.82 0.67 -9.88
CA PRO A 390 -13.56 0.74 -11.31
C PRO A 390 -12.22 1.42 -11.60
N PRO A 391 -11.43 0.93 -12.57
CA PRO A 391 -11.78 -0.09 -13.58
C PRO A 391 -11.53 -1.56 -13.18
N PHE A 392 -11.06 -1.81 -11.95
CA PHE A 392 -10.58 -3.13 -11.53
C PHE A 392 -11.68 -4.03 -10.95
N ASP A 393 -12.92 -3.53 -10.93
CA ASP A 393 -14.12 -4.20 -10.40
C ASP A 393 -14.65 -5.33 -11.29
N LYS A 394 -14.06 -5.54 -12.48
CA LYS A 394 -14.46 -6.55 -13.46
C LYS A 394 -13.30 -7.48 -13.81
N ALA A 395 -13.56 -8.78 -13.78
CA ALA A 395 -12.65 -9.77 -14.35
C ALA A 395 -12.52 -9.50 -15.86
N VAL A 396 -11.32 -9.19 -16.33
CA VAL A 396 -11.04 -9.04 -17.76
C VAL A 396 -10.43 -10.34 -18.27
N ALA A 397 -11.12 -11.01 -19.20
CA ALA A 397 -10.66 -12.27 -19.77
C ALA A 397 -9.27 -12.10 -20.40
N GLY A 398 -8.31 -12.95 -20.00
CA GLY A 398 -6.92 -12.89 -20.46
C GLY A 398 -6.00 -11.95 -19.66
N THR A 399 -6.47 -11.37 -18.55
CA THR A 399 -5.63 -10.59 -17.62
C THR A 399 -5.38 -11.35 -16.32
N THR A 400 -4.33 -10.95 -15.60
CA THR A 400 -3.98 -11.50 -14.29
C THR A 400 -4.77 -10.86 -13.15
N ALA A 401 -5.44 -9.72 -13.37
CA ALA A 401 -6.20 -9.02 -12.33
C ALA A 401 -7.24 -9.96 -11.70
N PRO A 402 -7.23 -10.14 -10.37
CA PRO A 402 -8.27 -10.85 -9.70
C PRO A 402 -9.53 -9.99 -9.75
N ALA A 403 -10.65 -10.60 -10.11
CA ALA A 403 -11.96 -9.97 -9.94
C ALA A 403 -12.25 -9.65 -8.46
N GLN A 404 -11.55 -10.32 -7.54
CA GLN A 404 -11.80 -10.37 -6.12
C GLN A 404 -10.52 -10.63 -5.33
N THR A 405 -10.24 -9.82 -4.31
CA THR A 405 -9.16 -10.09 -3.33
C THR A 405 -9.74 -10.47 -1.99
N HIS A 406 -8.94 -11.05 -1.12
CA HIS A 406 -9.36 -11.45 0.23
C HIS A 406 -8.36 -10.96 1.27
N ALA A 407 -8.76 -11.02 2.54
CA ALA A 407 -7.91 -10.62 3.65
C ALA A 407 -6.73 -11.59 3.76
N SER A 408 -5.55 -11.09 4.13
CA SER A 408 -4.42 -11.98 4.38
C SER A 408 -4.47 -12.59 5.78
N ALA A 409 -3.98 -13.82 5.90
CA ALA A 409 -3.63 -14.41 7.20
C ALA A 409 -2.29 -13.90 7.74
N ASN A 410 -1.53 -13.12 6.95
CA ASN A 410 -0.29 -12.47 7.37
C ASN A 410 -0.61 -11.14 8.06
N VAL A 411 0.14 -10.85 9.13
CA VAL A 411 0.02 -9.61 9.91
C VAL A 411 1.38 -8.97 10.08
N GLY A 412 1.36 -7.65 10.09
CA GLY A 412 2.54 -6.83 10.29
C GLY A 412 2.13 -5.48 10.86
N LEU A 413 3.11 -4.75 11.38
CA LEU A 413 2.92 -3.40 11.87
C LEU A 413 3.91 -2.51 11.15
N HIS A 414 3.42 -1.36 10.68
CA HIS A 414 4.26 -0.34 10.05
C HIS A 414 4.22 0.92 10.90
N PRO A 415 5.33 1.32 11.55
CA PRO A 415 5.34 2.50 12.40
C PRO A 415 5.51 3.78 11.57
N GLN A 416 4.87 4.87 12.02
CA GLN A 416 5.11 6.21 11.49
C GLN A 416 5.76 7.07 12.58
N LEU A 417 6.67 7.96 12.18
CA LEU A 417 7.44 8.84 13.07
C LEU A 417 8.29 8.11 14.13
N LEU A 418 8.66 6.85 13.88
CA LEU A 418 9.60 6.07 14.70
C LEU A 418 10.74 5.55 13.83
N ALA A 419 11.93 5.41 14.43
CA ALA A 419 12.99 4.58 13.88
C ALA A 419 12.64 3.10 14.13
N TYR A 420 12.76 2.24 13.10
CA TYR A 420 12.40 0.82 13.18
C TYR A 420 13.36 -0.07 12.38
N ASP A 421 13.29 -1.37 12.62
CA ASP A 421 14.05 -2.40 11.93
C ASP A 421 13.29 -2.82 10.67
N ALA A 422 13.67 -2.23 9.53
CA ALA A 422 12.98 -2.39 8.25
C ALA A 422 13.21 -3.75 7.55
#